data_AF-A0A2N2Z3G9-F1
#
_entry.id   AF-A0A2N2Z3G9-F1
#
_cell.length_a   1.000
_cell.length_b   1.000
_cell.length_c   1.000
_cell.angle_alpha   90.00
_cell.angle_beta   90.00
_cell.angle_gamma   90.00
#
_symmetry.space_group_name_H-M   'P 1'
#
loop_
_entity.id
_entity.type
_entity.pdbx_description
1 polymer ?
#
loop_
_entity_poly.entity_id
_entity_poly.type
_entity_poly.pdbx_seq_one_letter_code
_entity_poly.pdbx_strand_id
1 'polypeptide(L)'
;MKKFTLFIVCLSLSFFTLAQGFNYQAVVRNSEGEPLANQPVLVQIGIEDQSGSTVYYSEFHDITTGPLGIVNLTVGGGNFIEGAFGDVPWSSNSVYMRIFVDPTGSGSNYAEVGVTKIMSVPYALFAETGNQGPQGEIGPQGEQGIPGETGAQGASGASAYEIWLSQGNAGTEEIFLASLIGAEG
;
A
#
# COMPACT_ATOMS: atom_id res chain seq x y z
N MET A 1 32.43 6.39 -40.02
CA MET A 1 31.79 7.02 -38.84
C MET A 1 30.77 6.04 -38.31
N LYS A 2 30.96 5.53 -37.08
CA LYS A 2 30.13 4.46 -36.50
C LYS A 2 28.80 5.07 -36.01
N LYS A 3 27.67 4.53 -36.46
CA LYS A 3 26.32 5.00 -36.07
C LYS A 3 26.03 4.51 -34.65
N PHE A 4 25.68 5.42 -33.74
CA PHE A 4 25.30 5.11 -32.37
C PHE A 4 23.77 5.13 -32.29
N THR A 5 23.14 3.98 -32.05
CA THR A 5 21.69 3.86 -31.92
C THR A 5 21.33 3.93 -30.44
N LEU A 6 20.60 4.96 -30.04
CA LEU A 6 20.11 5.16 -28.66
C LEU A 6 18.80 4.36 -28.47
N PHE A 7 18.77 3.48 -27.47
CA PHE A 7 17.59 2.70 -27.10
C PHE A 7 17.01 3.30 -25.81
N ILE A 8 15.85 3.96 -25.90
CA ILE A 8 15.12 4.50 -24.73
C ILE A 8 14.16 3.41 -24.25
N VAL A 9 14.39 2.90 -23.04
CA VAL A 9 13.45 2.03 -22.33
C VAL A 9 12.43 2.94 -21.62
N CYS A 10 11.20 2.96 -22.11
CA CYS A 10 10.10 3.69 -21.48
C CYS A 10 9.51 2.79 -20.37
N LEU A 11 9.82 3.10 -19.11
CA LEU A 11 9.23 2.43 -17.94
C LEU A 11 7.82 2.98 -17.73
N SER A 12 6.79 2.23 -18.14
CA SER A 12 5.41 2.60 -17.88
C SER A 12 5.06 2.37 -16.41
N LEU A 13 4.90 3.45 -15.64
CA LEU A 13 4.40 3.39 -14.28
C LEU A 13 2.88 3.15 -14.32
N SER A 14 2.43 1.98 -13.92
CA SER A 14 1.00 1.67 -13.79
C SER A 14 0.49 2.18 -12.45
N PHE A 15 -0.33 3.23 -12.46
CA PHE A 15 -1.09 3.65 -11.28
C PHE A 15 -2.29 2.71 -11.13
N PHE A 16 -2.38 1.98 -10.02
CA PHE A 16 -3.58 1.22 -9.68
C PHE A 16 -4.65 2.20 -9.18
N THR A 17 -5.78 2.29 -9.88
CA THR A 17 -6.97 2.97 -9.35
C THR A 17 -7.85 1.93 -8.65
N LEU A 18 -8.12 2.12 -7.37
CA LEU A 18 -9.19 1.36 -6.69
C LEU A 18 -10.51 1.80 -7.33
N ALA A 19 -11.42 0.84 -7.57
CA ALA A 19 -12.76 1.17 -8.05
C ALA A 19 -13.45 2.05 -7.00
N GLN A 20 -13.78 3.28 -7.39
CA GLN A 20 -14.50 4.23 -6.56
C GLN A 20 -15.89 4.44 -7.16
N GLY A 21 -16.93 4.17 -6.39
CA GLY A 21 -18.28 4.27 -6.90
C GLY A 21 -19.34 3.61 -6.04
N PHE A 22 -20.60 3.74 -6.48
CA PHE A 22 -21.75 3.11 -5.83
C PHE A 22 -22.80 2.68 -6.87
N ASN A 23 -23.60 1.68 -6.52
CA ASN A 23 -24.67 1.20 -7.39
C ASN A 23 -25.86 2.16 -7.40
N TYR A 24 -26.45 2.36 -8.56
CA TYR A 24 -27.64 3.17 -8.77
C TYR A 24 -28.62 2.45 -9.70
N GLN A 25 -29.90 2.36 -9.30
CA GLN A 25 -30.96 1.77 -10.10
C GLN A 25 -32.06 2.81 -10.32
N ALA A 26 -32.53 2.93 -11.56
CA ALA A 26 -33.60 3.86 -11.92
C ALA A 26 -34.51 3.26 -13.00
N VAL A 27 -35.70 3.85 -13.14
CA VAL A 27 -36.62 3.57 -14.25
C VAL A 27 -36.63 4.77 -15.18
N VAL A 28 -36.23 4.57 -16.43
CA VAL A 28 -36.26 5.60 -17.47
C VAL A 28 -37.63 5.64 -18.10
N ARG A 29 -38.20 6.85 -18.22
CA ARG A 29 -39.54 7.10 -18.76
C ARG A 29 -39.49 8.14 -19.89
N ASN A 30 -40.46 8.08 -20.80
CA ASN A 30 -40.68 9.12 -21.80
C ASN A 30 -41.40 10.35 -21.20
N SER A 31 -41.67 11.35 -22.03
CA SER A 31 -42.40 12.57 -21.63
C SER A 31 -43.86 12.33 -21.20
N GLU A 32 -44.44 11.19 -21.56
CA GLU A 32 -45.79 10.77 -21.17
C GLU A 32 -45.78 9.96 -19.86
N GLY A 33 -44.60 9.70 -19.29
CA GLY A 33 -44.41 8.93 -18.08
C GLY A 33 -44.38 7.41 -18.30
N GLU A 34 -44.41 6.93 -19.54
CA GLU A 34 -44.31 5.51 -19.85
C GLU A 34 -42.87 5.01 -19.76
N PRO A 35 -42.59 3.82 -19.19
CA PRO A 35 -41.25 3.27 -19.16
C PRO A 35 -40.69 3.04 -20.58
N LEU A 36 -39.46 3.47 -20.81
CA LEU A 36 -38.75 3.21 -22.05
C LEU A 36 -38.20 1.78 -22.04
N ALA A 37 -38.96 0.81 -22.53
CA ALA A 37 -38.55 -0.60 -22.52
C ALA A 37 -37.55 -0.95 -23.65
N ASN A 38 -36.52 -1.75 -23.33
CA ASN A 38 -35.61 -2.39 -24.29
C ASN A 38 -35.01 -1.47 -25.37
N GLN A 39 -34.59 -0.27 -24.98
CA GLN A 39 -34.07 0.71 -25.94
C GLN A 39 -32.80 1.39 -25.42
N PRO A 40 -31.86 1.77 -26.32
CA PRO A 40 -30.65 2.47 -25.94
C PRO A 40 -30.98 3.86 -25.44
N VAL A 41 -30.35 4.24 -24.33
CA VAL A 41 -30.44 5.56 -23.72
C VAL A 41 -29.05 5.99 -23.28
N LEU A 42 -28.81 7.30 -23.23
CA LEU A 42 -27.62 7.83 -22.56
C LEU A 42 -28.04 8.44 -21.23
N VAL A 43 -27.30 8.12 -20.17
CA VAL A 43 -27.51 8.69 -18.84
C VAL A 43 -26.25 9.44 -18.45
N GLN A 44 -26.35 10.74 -18.25
CA GLN A 44 -25.28 11.57 -17.71
C GLN A 44 -25.54 11.82 -16.23
N ILE A 45 -24.51 11.63 -15.41
CA ILE A 45 -24.56 11.80 -13.96
C ILE A 45 -23.49 12.81 -13.55
N GLY A 46 -23.89 13.83 -12.81
CA GLY A 46 -22.99 14.80 -12.17
C GLY A 46 -23.08 14.69 -10.65
N ILE A 47 -21.93 14.76 -9.99
CA ILE A 47 -21.80 15.02 -8.56
C ILE A 47 -21.29 16.46 -8.40
N GLU A 48 -22.11 17.30 -7.80
CA GLU A 48 -21.98 18.76 -7.92
C GLU A 48 -22.54 19.47 -6.68
N ASP A 49 -22.39 20.79 -6.64
CA ASP A 49 -23.12 21.64 -5.69
C ASP A 49 -24.63 21.71 -6.03
N GLN A 50 -25.44 22.26 -5.12
CA GLN A 50 -26.90 22.33 -5.29
C GLN A 50 -27.34 23.07 -6.56
N SER A 51 -26.55 24.07 -6.96
CA SER A 51 -26.83 24.94 -8.11
C SER A 51 -26.33 24.38 -9.44
N GLY A 52 -25.56 23.29 -9.43
CA GLY A 52 -24.82 22.81 -10.60
C GLY A 52 -23.74 23.76 -11.10
N SER A 53 -23.31 24.73 -10.28
CA SER A 53 -22.26 25.69 -10.67
C SER A 53 -20.87 25.10 -10.54
N THR A 54 -20.66 24.23 -9.56
CA THR A 54 -19.43 23.48 -9.34
C THR A 54 -19.69 22.01 -9.62
N VAL A 55 -19.06 21.46 -10.65
CA VAL A 55 -19.05 20.02 -10.93
C VAL A 55 -17.79 19.42 -10.33
N TYR A 56 -17.95 18.55 -9.33
CA TYR A 56 -16.83 17.84 -8.70
C TYR A 56 -16.43 16.61 -9.52
N TYR A 57 -17.43 15.94 -10.12
CA TYR A 57 -17.25 14.79 -10.98
C TYR A 57 -18.45 14.63 -11.90
N SER A 58 -18.25 14.28 -13.17
CA SER A 58 -19.34 13.82 -14.03
C SER A 58 -18.91 12.74 -15.02
N GLU A 59 -19.89 11.93 -15.42
CA GLU A 59 -19.74 10.78 -16.30
C GLU A 59 -21.00 10.54 -17.14
N PHE A 60 -20.90 9.72 -18.18
CA PHE A 60 -22.05 9.18 -18.91
C PHE A 60 -22.01 7.66 -19.05
N HIS A 61 -23.20 7.08 -19.21
CA HIS A 61 -23.44 5.66 -19.47
C HIS A 61 -24.22 5.51 -20.77
N ASP A 62 -23.72 4.67 -21.67
CA ASP A 62 -24.44 4.17 -22.85
C ASP A 62 -25.02 2.81 -22.50
N ILE A 63 -26.34 2.75 -22.28
CA ILE A 63 -27.00 1.58 -21.72
C ILE A 63 -28.34 1.31 -22.42
N THR A 64 -28.68 0.04 -22.57
CA THR A 64 -30.03 -0.37 -22.98
C THR A 64 -30.89 -0.64 -21.76
N THR A 65 -32.07 -0.03 -21.70
CA THR A 65 -33.03 -0.25 -20.62
C THR A 65 -33.60 -1.67 -20.64
N GLY A 66 -34.01 -2.19 -19.48
CA GLY A 66 -34.74 -3.45 -19.39
C GLY A 66 -36.21 -3.35 -19.85
N PRO A 67 -36.98 -4.45 -19.78
CA PRO A 67 -38.39 -4.48 -20.19
C PRO A 67 -39.33 -3.56 -19.41
N LEU A 68 -38.92 -3.13 -18.21
CA LEU A 68 -39.66 -2.19 -17.36
C LEU A 68 -39.02 -0.79 -17.35
N GLY A 69 -38.15 -0.47 -18.31
CA GLY A 69 -37.38 0.76 -18.35
C GLY A 69 -36.27 0.84 -17.30
N ILE A 70 -35.96 -0.27 -16.61
CA ILE A 70 -34.96 -0.29 -15.53
C ILE A 70 -33.54 -0.20 -16.10
N VAL A 71 -32.72 0.65 -15.51
CA VAL A 71 -31.26 0.69 -15.70
C VAL A 71 -30.55 0.41 -14.38
N ASN A 72 -29.44 -0.33 -14.45
CA ASN A 72 -28.54 -0.58 -13.33
C ASN A 72 -27.17 0.01 -13.68
N LEU A 73 -26.71 0.97 -12.90
CA LEU A 73 -25.50 1.74 -13.15
C LEU A 73 -24.56 1.62 -11.94
N THR A 74 -23.26 1.74 -12.20
CA THR A 74 -22.27 2.01 -11.16
C THR A 74 -21.81 3.45 -11.35
N VAL A 75 -22.22 4.33 -10.44
CA VAL A 75 -21.77 5.72 -10.44
C VAL A 75 -20.29 5.75 -10.08
N GLY A 76 -19.46 6.38 -10.89
CA GLY A 76 -17.99 6.32 -10.79
C GLY A 76 -17.36 5.23 -11.68
N GLY A 77 -18.18 4.45 -12.39
CA GLY A 77 -17.75 3.42 -13.33
C GLY A 77 -18.15 3.68 -14.78
N GLY A 78 -18.72 4.85 -15.07
CA GLY A 78 -19.12 5.27 -16.42
C GLY A 78 -17.96 5.82 -17.24
N ASN A 79 -18.30 6.36 -18.41
CA ASN A 79 -17.36 7.08 -19.25
C ASN A 79 -17.17 8.49 -18.68
N PHE A 80 -15.94 8.80 -18.30
CA PHE A 80 -15.55 10.08 -17.71
C PHE A 80 -15.89 11.28 -18.62
N ILE A 81 -16.38 12.37 -18.02
CA ILE A 81 -16.56 13.68 -18.69
C ILE A 81 -15.60 14.71 -18.07
N GLU A 82 -15.75 15.01 -16.78
CA GLU A 82 -14.90 15.99 -16.07
C GLU A 82 -14.80 15.73 -14.55
N GLY A 83 -13.84 16.42 -13.91
CA GLY A 83 -13.58 16.31 -12.47
C GLY A 83 -12.81 15.05 -12.05
N ALA A 84 -12.98 14.62 -10.81
CA ALA A 84 -12.44 13.35 -10.32
C ALA A 84 -13.28 12.83 -9.14
N PHE A 85 -13.67 11.56 -9.19
CA PHE A 85 -14.55 10.98 -8.14
C PHE A 85 -13.93 11.04 -6.74
N GLY A 86 -12.60 10.91 -6.65
CA GLY A 86 -11.85 11.00 -5.40
C GLY A 86 -11.76 12.42 -4.82
N ASP A 87 -11.98 13.46 -5.64
CA ASP A 87 -11.91 14.86 -5.22
C ASP A 87 -13.28 15.39 -4.75
N VAL A 88 -14.33 14.56 -4.82
CA VAL A 88 -15.67 14.92 -4.35
C VAL A 88 -15.62 15.18 -2.83
N PRO A 89 -16.10 16.34 -2.34
CA PRO A 89 -16.00 16.73 -0.94
C PRO A 89 -17.08 16.06 -0.06
N TRP A 90 -17.07 14.73 0.01
CA TRP A 90 -18.08 13.90 0.67
C TRP A 90 -18.32 14.22 2.17
N SER A 91 -17.30 14.75 2.86
CA SER A 91 -17.32 15.04 4.30
C SER A 91 -17.41 16.53 4.64
N SER A 92 -16.97 17.41 3.74
CA SER A 92 -16.83 18.84 4.00
C SER A 92 -17.96 19.69 3.45
N ASN A 93 -18.64 19.24 2.39
CA ASN A 93 -19.73 19.97 1.74
C ASN A 93 -20.96 19.08 1.49
N SER A 94 -22.12 19.72 1.34
CA SER A 94 -23.30 19.02 0.81
C SER A 94 -23.14 18.84 -0.69
N VAL A 95 -23.16 17.59 -1.15
CA VAL A 95 -23.06 17.25 -2.57
C VAL A 95 -24.40 16.71 -3.10
N TYR A 96 -24.65 16.93 -4.39
CA TYR A 96 -25.88 16.58 -5.06
C TYR A 96 -25.58 15.72 -6.29
N MET A 97 -26.40 14.70 -6.51
CA MET A 97 -26.42 13.92 -7.75
C MET A 97 -27.44 14.56 -8.70
N ARG A 98 -26.96 15.13 -9.80
CA ARG A 98 -27.78 15.60 -10.92
C ARG A 98 -27.75 14.57 -12.04
N ILE A 99 -28.91 14.29 -12.62
CA ILE A 99 -29.05 13.27 -13.65
C ILE A 99 -29.71 13.89 -14.87
N PHE A 100 -29.09 13.65 -16.02
CA PHE A 100 -29.67 13.91 -17.32
C PHE A 100 -29.83 12.60 -18.09
N VAL A 101 -30.87 12.53 -18.92
CA VAL A 101 -31.12 11.38 -19.79
C VAL A 101 -31.36 11.87 -21.20
N ASP A 102 -30.67 11.27 -22.17
CA ASP A 102 -31.09 11.30 -23.58
C ASP A 102 -31.88 10.00 -23.85
N PRO A 103 -33.21 10.08 -23.95
CA PRO A 103 -34.07 8.91 -24.12
C PRO A 103 -33.94 8.27 -25.51
N THR A 104 -33.27 8.94 -26.45
CA THR A 104 -33.06 8.45 -27.83
C THR A 104 -31.69 7.84 -28.04
N GLY A 105 -30.77 8.01 -27.08
CA GLY A 105 -29.38 7.60 -27.21
C GLY A 105 -28.59 8.40 -28.27
N SER A 106 -29.09 9.56 -28.71
CA SER A 106 -28.47 10.36 -29.78
C SER A 106 -27.22 11.13 -29.36
N GLY A 107 -27.06 11.37 -28.05
CA GLY A 107 -26.00 12.18 -27.45
C GLY A 107 -26.24 13.69 -27.54
N SER A 108 -27.44 14.12 -27.96
CA SER A 108 -27.76 15.54 -28.20
C SER A 108 -28.99 16.03 -27.44
N ASN A 109 -29.83 15.13 -26.91
CA ASN A 109 -31.15 15.46 -26.37
C ASN A 109 -31.27 15.15 -24.87
N TYR A 110 -30.31 15.64 -24.07
CA TYR A 110 -30.31 15.43 -22.63
C TYR A 110 -31.38 16.27 -21.92
N ALA A 111 -32.29 15.59 -21.22
CA ALA A 111 -33.27 16.20 -20.32
C ALA A 111 -32.86 15.96 -18.86
N GLU A 112 -32.92 17.01 -18.02
CA GLU A 112 -32.72 16.86 -16.58
C GLU A 112 -33.89 16.08 -15.98
N VAL A 113 -33.59 14.97 -15.31
CA VAL A 113 -34.62 14.09 -14.70
C VAL A 113 -34.61 14.14 -13.17
N GLY A 114 -33.55 14.69 -12.56
CA GLY A 114 -33.54 14.86 -11.12
C GLY A 114 -32.26 15.45 -10.55
N VAL A 115 -32.43 16.07 -9.38
CA VAL A 115 -31.35 16.56 -8.51
C VAL A 115 -31.64 16.03 -7.11
N THR A 116 -30.72 15.27 -6.55
CA THR A 116 -30.90 14.67 -5.22
C THR A 116 -29.68 14.91 -4.36
N LYS A 117 -29.89 15.36 -3.12
CA LYS A 117 -28.77 15.48 -2.16
C LYS A 117 -28.27 14.08 -1.82
N ILE A 118 -26.97 13.84 -2.00
CA ILE A 118 -26.35 12.62 -1.49
C ILE A 118 -26.06 12.84 -0.01
N MET A 119 -26.63 11.99 0.83
CA MET A 119 -26.27 11.96 2.24
C MET A 119 -25.02 11.10 2.39
N SER A 120 -24.02 11.58 3.14
CA SER A 120 -22.82 10.81 3.43
C SER A 120 -23.22 9.47 4.05
N VAL A 121 -22.84 8.37 3.40
CA VAL A 121 -23.08 7.02 3.92
C VAL A 121 -22.20 6.86 5.17
N PRO A 122 -22.66 6.20 6.26
CA PRO A 122 -21.88 6.05 7.49
C PRO A 122 -20.47 5.48 7.30
N TYR A 123 -20.23 4.71 6.22
CA TYR A 123 -18.92 4.15 5.89
C TYR A 123 -17.90 5.20 5.43
N ALA A 124 -18.32 6.29 4.76
CA ALA A 124 -17.41 7.37 4.36
C ALA A 124 -16.85 8.14 5.57
N LEU A 125 -17.69 8.36 6.60
CA LEU A 125 -17.26 8.97 7.86
C LEU A 125 -16.29 8.07 8.65
N PHE A 126 -16.45 6.74 8.53
CA PHE A 126 -15.61 5.77 9.23
C PHE A 126 -14.26 5.53 8.53
N ALA A 127 -14.22 5.59 7.20
CA ALA A 127 -12.99 5.39 6.42
C ALA A 127 -12.04 6.59 6.50
N GLU A 128 -12.55 7.82 6.58
CA GLU A 128 -11.71 9.02 6.78
C GLU A 128 -11.10 9.08 8.19
N THR A 129 -11.76 8.51 9.19
CA THR A 129 -11.30 8.50 10.59
C THR A 129 -10.51 7.26 11.00
N GLY A 130 -10.36 6.28 10.10
CA GLY A 130 -9.57 5.08 10.33
C GLY A 130 -8.07 5.36 10.26
N ASN A 131 -7.51 6.01 11.29
CA ASN A 131 -6.05 6.09 11.44
C ASN A 131 -5.44 4.68 11.30
N GLN A 132 -4.35 4.58 10.54
CA GLN A 132 -3.54 3.36 10.53
C GLN A 132 -3.20 3.00 11.98
N GLY A 133 -3.50 1.77 12.39
CA GLY A 133 -3.18 1.32 13.74
C GLY A 133 -1.68 1.51 14.03
N PRO A 134 -1.29 1.70 15.32
CA PRO A 134 0.11 1.87 15.66
C PRO A 134 0.94 0.70 15.10
N GLN A 135 2.15 1.01 14.60
CA GLN A 135 3.12 -0.01 14.20
C GLN A 135 3.37 -0.93 15.41
N GLY A 136 3.31 -2.25 15.19
CA GLY A 136 3.58 -3.23 16.24
C GLY A 136 4.96 -3.02 16.88
N GLU A 137 5.08 -3.36 18.16
CA GLU A 137 6.35 -3.24 18.90
C GLU A 137 7.45 -4.04 18.19
N ILE A 138 8.68 -3.49 18.19
CA ILE A 138 9.86 -4.22 17.73
C ILE A 138 10.03 -5.45 18.63
N GLY A 139 10.18 -6.64 18.04
CA GLY A 139 10.40 -7.86 18.80
C GLY A 139 11.62 -7.77 19.72
N PRO A 140 11.66 -8.54 20.83
CA PRO A 140 12.79 -8.50 21.75
C PRO A 140 14.10 -8.85 21.04
N GLN A 141 15.18 -8.15 21.39
CA GLN A 141 16.53 -8.52 20.97
C GLN A 141 16.84 -9.95 21.46
N GLY A 142 17.43 -10.78 20.60
CA GLY A 142 17.81 -12.15 20.96
C GLY A 142 18.78 -12.19 22.15
N GLU A 143 18.74 -13.29 22.91
CA GLU A 143 19.65 -13.50 24.03
C GLU A 143 21.12 -13.41 23.58
N GLN A 144 21.94 -12.75 24.40
CA GLN A 144 23.38 -12.70 24.16
C GLN A 144 23.95 -14.12 24.21
N GLY A 145 24.80 -14.48 23.23
CA GLY A 145 25.46 -15.78 23.22
C GLY A 145 26.28 -16.03 24.48
N ILE A 146 26.32 -17.29 24.93
CA ILE A 146 27.14 -17.70 26.07
C ILE A 146 28.62 -17.37 25.82
N PRO A 147 29.36 -16.81 26.81
CA PRO A 147 30.81 -16.65 26.71
C PRO A 147 31.49 -18.00 26.43
N GLY A 148 32.54 -17.99 25.61
CA GLY A 148 33.33 -19.20 25.34
C GLY A 148 34.02 -19.73 26.61
N GLU A 149 34.24 -21.04 26.67
CA GLU A 149 34.99 -21.67 27.76
C GLU A 149 36.41 -21.11 27.83
N THR A 150 36.93 -20.91 29.06
CA THR A 150 38.34 -20.52 29.24
C THR A 150 39.22 -21.68 28.78
N GLY A 151 40.23 -21.38 27.94
CA GLY A 151 41.16 -22.39 27.45
C GLY A 151 41.86 -23.15 28.59
N ALA A 152 42.19 -24.42 28.34
CA ALA A 152 42.92 -25.23 29.32
C ALA A 152 44.23 -24.54 29.72
N GLN A 153 44.53 -24.53 31.03
CA GLN A 153 45.81 -24.05 31.52
C GLN A 153 46.95 -24.89 30.91
N GLY A 154 48.00 -24.22 30.42
CA GLY A 154 49.18 -24.90 29.91
C GLY A 154 49.86 -25.77 30.98
N ALA A 155 50.49 -26.87 30.57
CA ALA A 155 51.26 -27.70 31.49
C ALA A 155 52.36 -26.88 32.18
N SER A 156 52.58 -27.13 33.47
CA SER A 156 53.70 -26.53 34.21
C SER A 156 55.03 -26.93 33.55
N GLY A 157 55.94 -25.98 33.40
CA GLY A 157 57.29 -26.25 32.90
C GLY A 157 58.12 -27.07 33.91
N ALA A 158 59.14 -27.78 33.40
CA ALA A 158 60.09 -28.48 34.25
C ALA A 158 60.87 -27.50 35.15
N SER A 159 61.13 -27.90 36.39
CA SER A 159 61.99 -27.17 37.33
C SER A 159 63.45 -27.16 36.85
N ALA A 160 64.24 -26.20 37.33
CA ALA A 160 65.67 -26.14 37.02
C ALA A 160 66.43 -27.41 37.43
N TYR A 161 66.01 -28.07 38.51
CA TYR A 161 66.56 -29.33 38.97
C TYR A 161 66.21 -30.50 38.04
N GLU A 162 64.96 -30.59 37.55
CA GLU A 162 64.58 -31.60 36.56
C GLU A 162 65.32 -31.41 35.23
N ILE A 163 65.50 -30.15 34.80
CA ILE A 163 66.33 -29.82 33.64
C ILE A 163 67.78 -30.28 33.90
N TRP A 164 68.32 -30.00 35.09
CA TRP A 164 69.66 -30.42 35.47
C TRP A 164 69.83 -31.95 35.47
N LEU A 165 68.86 -32.70 35.99
CA LEU A 165 68.85 -34.17 35.91
C LEU A 165 68.79 -34.66 34.45
N SER A 166 67.97 -34.01 33.60
CA SER A 166 67.84 -34.40 32.18
C SER A 166 69.14 -34.25 31.37
N GLN A 167 70.09 -33.43 31.85
CA GLN A 167 71.42 -33.26 31.24
C GLN A 167 72.42 -34.37 31.64
N GLY A 168 71.95 -35.42 32.31
CA GLY A 168 72.77 -36.56 32.73
C GLY A 168 73.44 -36.36 34.10
N ASN A 169 73.08 -35.30 34.81
CA ASN A 169 73.52 -35.12 36.19
C ASN A 169 72.72 -36.03 37.13
N ALA A 170 73.33 -36.47 38.21
CA ALA A 170 72.69 -37.25 39.26
C ALA A 170 73.10 -36.68 40.62
N GLY A 171 72.14 -36.63 41.55
CA GLY A 171 72.37 -36.07 42.88
C GLY A 171 71.06 -35.59 43.48
N THR A 172 71.12 -35.03 44.68
CA THR A 172 69.99 -34.37 45.35
C THR A 172 69.88 -32.91 44.91
N GLU A 173 68.78 -32.22 45.24
CA GLU A 173 68.65 -30.77 45.04
C GLU A 173 69.79 -29.99 45.72
N GLU A 174 70.34 -30.52 46.81
CA GLU A 174 71.50 -29.94 47.49
C GLU A 174 72.76 -29.97 46.63
N ILE A 175 73.01 -31.08 45.91
CA ILE A 175 74.10 -31.19 44.93
C ILE A 175 73.88 -30.21 43.78
N PHE A 176 72.63 -30.07 43.33
CA PHE A 176 72.27 -29.09 42.31
C PHE A 176 72.56 -27.66 42.76
N LEU A 177 72.13 -27.26 43.95
CA LEU A 177 72.36 -25.92 44.49
C LEU A 177 73.86 -25.63 44.67
N ALA A 178 74.63 -26.63 45.13
CA ALA A 178 76.08 -26.51 45.22
C ALA A 178 76.73 -26.29 43.83
N SER A 179 76.19 -26.90 42.78
CA SER A 179 76.69 -26.74 41.40
C SER A 179 76.47 -25.33 40.82
N LEU A 180 75.54 -24.55 41.38
CA LEU A 180 75.26 -23.18 40.95
C LEU A 180 76.20 -22.14 41.57
N ILE A 181 77.01 -22.53 42.56
CA ILE A 181 77.94 -21.64 43.25
C ILE A 181 79.26 -21.61 42.45
N GLY A 182 79.58 -20.47 41.85
CA GLY A 182 80.86 -20.26 41.17
C GLY A 182 82.05 -20.32 42.13
N ALA A 183 83.27 -20.55 41.61
CA ALA A 183 84.48 -20.51 42.43
C ALA A 183 84.66 -19.13 43.08
N GLU A 184 85.06 -19.10 44.36
CA GLU A 184 85.46 -17.85 45.02
C GLU A 184 86.61 -17.19 44.24
N GLY A 185 86.41 -15.94 43.84
CA GLY A 185 87.34 -15.16 43.01
C GLY A 185 88.46 -14.47 43.78
#